data_AF-A0A5D9CJD0-F1
#
_entry.id   AF-A0A5D9CJD0-F1
#
_cell.length_a   1.000
_cell.length_b   1.000
_cell.length_c   1.000
_cell.angle_alpha   90.00
_cell.angle_beta   90.00
_cell.angle_gamma   90.00
#
_symmetry.space_group_name_H-M   'P 1'
#
loop_
_entity.id
_entity.type
_entity.pdbx_description
1 polymer ?
#
loop_
_entity_poly.entity_id
_entity_poly.type
_entity_poly.pdbx_seq_one_letter_code
_entity_poly.pdbx_strand_id
1 'polypeptide(L)'
;MEIRDVLANNLRALRKARHMSQETLADEADIDRTYISSIERGVYATSVDVLDRLAKALGVEASELLSRDRKQNPGDATAQNSDQS
;
A
#
# COMPACT_ATOMS: atom_id res chain seq x y z
N MET A 1 -6.54 14.60 5.56
CA MET A 1 -6.42 13.38 4.76
C MET A 1 -6.68 12.21 5.69
N GLU A 2 -7.74 11.46 5.41
CA GLU A 2 -8.10 10.28 6.20
C GLU A 2 -7.17 9.12 5.86
N ILE A 3 -7.08 8.11 6.75
CA ILE A 3 -6.22 6.94 6.50
C ILE A 3 -6.59 6.19 5.22
N ARG A 4 -7.86 6.25 4.84
CA ARG A 4 -8.38 5.67 3.60
C ARG A 4 -7.78 6.33 2.35
N ASP A 5 -7.60 7.65 2.37
CA ASP A 5 -7.02 8.39 1.25
C ASP A 5 -5.52 8.06 1.12
N VAL A 6 -4.84 7.86 2.26
CA VAL A 6 -3.45 7.39 2.31
C VAL A 6 -3.32 6.02 1.65
N LEU A 7 -4.17 5.07 2.04
CA LEU A 7 -4.22 3.74 1.43
C LEU A 7 -4.47 3.82 -0.08
N ALA A 8 -5.46 4.59 -0.51
CA ALA A 8 -5.81 4.73 -1.92
C ALA A 8 -4.62 5.23 -2.76
N ASN A 9 -3.93 6.26 -2.27
CA ASN A 9 -2.78 6.85 -2.94
C ASN A 9 -1.58 5.91 -2.97
N ASN A 10 -1.23 5.30 -1.83
CA ASN A 10 -0.09 4.41 -1.71
C ASN A 10 -0.29 3.14 -2.52
N LEU A 11 -1.49 2.54 -2.49
CA LEU A 11 -1.85 1.38 -3.29
C LEU A 11 -1.61 1.65 -4.78
N ARG A 12 -2.13 2.78 -5.28
CA ARG A 12 -1.97 3.19 -6.69
C ARG A 12 -0.50 3.42 -7.05
N ALA A 13 0.25 4.07 -6.16
CA ALA A 13 1.66 4.37 -6.38
C ALA A 13 2.51 3.09 -6.42
N LEU A 14 2.37 2.20 -5.44
CA LEU A 14 3.12 0.96 -5.32
C LEU A 14 2.79 -0.02 -6.45
N ARG A 15 1.52 -0.11 -6.85
CA ARG A 15 1.09 -0.92 -8.00
C ARG A 15 1.75 -0.44 -9.29
N LYS A 16 1.75 0.87 -9.54
CA LYS A 16 2.38 1.46 -10.73
C LYS A 16 3.90 1.29 -10.73
N ALA A 17 4.55 1.42 -9.58
CA ALA A 17 5.99 1.18 -9.42
C ALA A 17 6.38 -0.27 -9.77
N ARG A 18 5.44 -1.21 -9.67
CA ARG A 18 5.60 -2.62 -10.03
C ARG A 18 5.11 -2.96 -11.43
N HIS A 19 4.72 -1.95 -12.22
CA HIS A 19 4.18 -2.13 -13.56
C HIS A 19 2.93 -3.04 -13.62
N MET A 20 2.19 -3.16 -12.52
CA MET A 20 0.99 -3.98 -12.45
C MET A 20 -0.24 -3.21 -12.94
N SER A 21 -1.10 -3.86 -13.71
CA SER A 21 -2.45 -3.36 -13.98
C SER A 21 -3.36 -3.56 -12.75
N GLN A 22 -4.54 -2.93 -12.71
CA GLN A 22 -5.51 -3.21 -11.65
C GLN A 22 -5.99 -4.67 -11.68
N GLU A 23 -6.05 -5.28 -12.87
CA GLU A 23 -6.43 -6.68 -13.08
C GLU A 23 -5.34 -7.61 -12.55
N THR A 24 -4.08 -7.37 -12.91
CA THR A 24 -2.93 -8.11 -12.39
C THR A 24 -2.87 -8.08 -10.85
N LEU A 25 -3.05 -6.91 -10.23
CA LEU A 25 -3.07 -6.82 -8.77
C LEU A 25 -4.27 -7.54 -8.16
N ALA A 26 -5.43 -7.48 -8.80
CA ALA A 26 -6.62 -8.20 -8.36
C ALA A 26 -6.38 -9.71 -8.37
N ASP A 27 -5.82 -10.23 -9.46
CA ASP A 27 -5.51 -11.65 -9.61
C ASP A 27 -4.49 -12.11 -8.56
N GLU A 28 -3.39 -11.36 -8.37
CA GLU A 28 -2.36 -11.70 -7.38
C GLU A 28 -2.85 -11.57 -5.92
N ALA A 29 -3.73 -10.61 -5.65
CA ALA A 29 -4.34 -10.45 -4.33
C ALA A 29 -5.56 -11.37 -4.13
N ASP A 30 -6.00 -12.10 -5.16
CA ASP A 30 -7.22 -12.93 -5.21
C ASP A 30 -8.51 -12.15 -4.83
N ILE A 31 -8.63 -10.90 -5.29
CA ILE A 31 -9.82 -10.07 -5.06
C ILE A 31 -10.37 -9.47 -6.37
N ASP A 32 -11.61 -9.01 -6.34
CA ASP A 32 -12.25 -8.44 -7.53
C ASP A 32 -11.57 -7.14 -8.00
N ARG A 33 -11.32 -7.03 -9.31
CA ARG A 33 -10.73 -5.85 -9.95
C ARG A 33 -11.53 -4.56 -9.71
N THR A 34 -12.85 -4.63 -9.68
CA THR A 34 -13.70 -3.46 -9.36
C THR A 34 -13.53 -3.03 -7.91
N TYR A 35 -13.18 -3.97 -7.01
CA TYR A 35 -12.84 -3.63 -5.64
C TYR A 35 -11.49 -2.90 -5.55
N ILE A 36 -10.44 -3.39 -6.23
CA ILE A 36 -9.16 -2.64 -6.40
C ILE A 36 -9.43 -1.22 -6.89
N SER A 37 -10.22 -1.10 -7.96
CA SER A 37 -10.59 0.19 -8.54
C SER A 37 -11.29 1.11 -7.54
N SER A 38 -12.13 0.56 -6.67
CA SER A 38 -12.86 1.31 -5.64
C SER A 38 -11.98 1.71 -4.46
N ILE A 39 -11.00 0.87 -4.08
CA ILE A 39 -10.00 1.18 -3.06
C ILE A 39 -9.09 2.32 -3.54
N GLU A 40 -8.58 2.27 -4.79
CA GLU A 40 -7.75 3.33 -5.36
C GLU A 40 -8.49 4.68 -5.53
N ARG A 41 -9.82 4.68 -5.49
CA ARG A 41 -10.65 5.90 -5.47
C ARG A 41 -11.04 6.34 -4.06
N GLY A 42 -10.69 5.58 -3.02
CA GLY A 42 -11.06 5.87 -1.63
C GLY A 42 -12.55 5.73 -1.33
N VAL A 43 -13.28 4.90 -2.10
CA VAL A 43 -14.74 4.78 -1.95
C VAL A 43 -15.12 3.92 -0.73
N TYR A 44 -14.36 2.87 -0.44
CA TYR A 44 -14.65 1.92 0.64
C TYR A 44 -13.55 1.89 1.70
N ALA A 45 -13.95 1.55 2.93
CA ALA A 45 -13.02 1.05 3.93
C ALA A 45 -12.72 -0.43 3.62
N THR A 46 -11.44 -0.77 3.63
CA THR A 46 -10.93 -2.12 3.35
C THR A 46 -10.68 -2.85 4.67
N SER A 47 -10.95 -4.15 4.74
CA SER A 47 -10.61 -4.94 5.92
C SER A 47 -9.09 -5.10 6.07
N VAL A 48 -8.63 -5.44 7.28
CA VAL A 48 -7.21 -5.72 7.53
C VAL A 48 -6.74 -6.94 6.72
N ASP A 49 -7.60 -7.95 6.52
CA ASP A 49 -7.24 -9.13 5.71
C ASP A 49 -7.01 -8.77 4.24
N VAL A 50 -7.84 -7.88 3.68
CA VAL A 50 -7.62 -7.42 2.29
C VAL A 50 -6.39 -6.52 2.22
N LEU A 51 -6.11 -5.71 3.23
CA LEU A 51 -4.87 -4.94 3.31
C LEU A 51 -3.64 -5.85 3.27
N ASP A 52 -3.62 -6.93 4.06
CA ASP A 52 -2.54 -7.91 4.10
C ASP A 52 -2.35 -8.62 2.75
N ARG A 53 -3.45 -9.01 2.09
CA ARG A 53 -3.41 -9.62 0.74
C ARG A 53 -2.83 -8.67 -0.31
N LEU A 54 -3.22 -7.40 -0.27
CA LEU A 54 -2.67 -6.37 -1.16
C LEU A 54 -1.18 -6.15 -0.90
N ALA A 55 -0.77 -6.10 0.36
CA ALA A 55 0.63 -5.97 0.75
C ALA A 55 1.46 -7.14 0.22
N LYS A 56 0.97 -8.37 0.38
CA LYS A 56 1.60 -9.60 -0.13
C LYS A 56 1.69 -9.62 -1.65
N ALA A 57 0.61 -9.28 -2.37
CA ALA A 57 0.61 -9.20 -3.83
C ALA A 57 1.59 -8.15 -4.35
N LEU A 58 1.78 -7.06 -3.60
CA LEU A 58 2.80 -6.06 -3.90
C LEU A 58 4.18 -6.44 -3.34
N GLY A 59 4.35 -7.48 -2.53
CA GLY A 59 5.62 -7.74 -1.85
C GLY A 59 6.13 -6.53 -1.05
N VAL A 60 5.25 -5.90 -0.27
CA VAL A 60 5.55 -4.83 0.69
C VAL A 60 5.00 -5.17 2.06
N GLU A 61 5.43 -4.43 3.08
CA GLU A 61 4.77 -4.46 4.38
C GLU A 61 3.44 -3.70 4.34
N ALA A 62 2.42 -4.17 5.06
CA ALA A 62 1.12 -3.50 5.14
C ALA A 62 1.23 -2.07 5.70
N SER A 63 2.25 -1.80 6.51
CA SER A 63 2.56 -0.46 7.02
C SER A 63 2.93 0.53 5.90
N GLU A 64 3.51 0.08 4.79
CA GLU A 64 3.84 0.93 3.64
C GLU A 64 2.57 1.43 2.94
N LEU A 65 1.53 0.61 2.90
CA LEU A 65 0.23 1.01 2.36
C LEU A 65 -0.46 2.06 3.25
N LEU A 66 -0.19 2.07 4.55
CA LEU A 66 -0.78 3.01 5.51
C LEU A 66 0.13 4.19 5.87
N SER A 67 1.34 4.22 5.33
CA SER A 67 2.35 5.22 5.66
C SER A 67 1.97 6.59 5.08
N ARG A 68 1.82 7.59 5.94
CA ARG A 68 1.73 8.98 5.53
C ARG A 68 3.15 9.42 5.17
N ASP A 69 3.41 9.64 3.88
CA ASP A 69 4.66 10.11 3.28
C ASP A 69 5.76 10.51 4.29
N ARG A 70 6.77 9.65 4.48
CA ARG A 70 7.90 9.90 5.41
C ARG A 70 8.72 11.15 5.09
N LYS A 71 8.55 11.74 3.89
CA LYS A 71 9.20 13.02 3.53
C LYS A 71 8.80 14.19 4.44
N GLN A 72 7.81 14.02 5.32
CA GLN A 72 7.43 15.01 6.34
C GLN A 72 7.65 14.57 7.79
N ASN A 73 8.25 13.40 8.07
CA ASN A 73 8.49 12.95 9.43
C ASN A 73 9.98 12.59 9.65
N PRO A 74 10.79 13.52 10.20
CA PRO A 74 12.24 13.33 10.39
C PRO A 74 12.63 12.34 11.50
N GLY A 75 11.68 11.63 12.12
CA GLY A 75 11.92 10.77 13.29
C GLY A 75 12.44 9.36 13.02
N ASP A 76 12.33 8.84 11.79
CA ASP A 76 12.61 7.43 11.48
C ASP A 76 13.97 7.17 10.79
N ALA A 77 14.71 8.22 10.43
CA ALA A 77 15.99 8.08 9.72
C ALA A 77 17.14 7.52 10.59
N THR A 78 16.90 7.24 11.88
CA THR A 78 17.96 6.88 12.84
C THR A 78 18.13 5.37 13.05
N ALA A 79 17.27 4.51 12.50
CA ALA A 79 17.27 3.07 12.83
C ALA A 79 18.06 2.16 11.88
N GLN A 80 18.72 2.68 10.83
CA GLN A 80 19.42 1.85 9.82
C GLN A 80 20.96 1.95 9.83
N ASN A 81 21.58 2.63 10.81
CA ASN A 81 23.04 2.78 10.87
C ASN A 81 23.74 1.96 11.99
N SER A 82 23.07 1.01 12.63
CA SER A 82 23.65 0.27 13.76
C SER A 82 24.27 -1.10 13.43
N ASP A 83 24.41 -1.48 12.15
CA ASP A 83 24.93 -2.80 11.75
C ASP A 83 26.22 -2.72 10.90
N GLN A 84 27.11 -1.79 11.27
CA GLN A 84 28.53 -1.84 10.91
C GLN A 84 29.36 -1.69 12.19
N SER A 85 29.68 -2.82 12.83
CA SER A 85 30.79 -2.97 13.77
C SER A 85 31.29 -4.41 13.73
#